data_AF-A0A7Y5NXC4-F1
#
_entry.id   AF-A0A7Y5NXC4-F1
#
_cell.length_a   1.000
_cell.length_b   1.000
_cell.length_c   1.000
_cell.angle_alpha   90.00
_cell.angle_beta   90.00
_cell.angle_gamma   90.00
#
_symmetry.space_group_name_H-M   'P 1'
#
loop_
_entity.id
_entity.type
_entity.pdbx_description
1 polymer ?
#
loop_
_entity_poly.entity_id
_entity_poly.type
_entity_poly.pdbx_seq_one_letter_code
_entity_poly.pdbx_strand_id
1 'polypeptide(L)'
;MTFSRSLAFALLLVGCSSTEVQPETNATSDVAVRTADAPARTASATPEVTATASASAALPSGSFACGKLTCEIFESPQAAFSHIVETDKPLVLALGESHAQKGSESVRSTTSRFTDDLLPKLEGKASSLVLELWVADGKCGKAKEQEVAQKQKVVTENQAASNQNEFVTLGEKSKSLKIVPFILRPTCEEYDVIRKAGDNAVLEMLSMITRNMRDKAKSLFDETAKKAPGKMVVTYGGALHNDRVPREGREQWSFAKDLDTLSGGRYVELDLVVPEFIKDNESWKSLPWFDSYDKARFATATVVITTGPRSYALIFPSTTGH
;
A
#
# COMPACT_ATOMS: atom_id res chain seq x y z
N MET A 1 -23.94 -22.04 -33.67
CA MET A 1 -24.72 -21.84 -32.43
C MET A 1 -23.73 -21.84 -31.27
N THR A 2 -23.31 -20.67 -30.81
CA THR A 2 -22.31 -20.52 -29.74
C THR A 2 -22.90 -19.54 -28.73
N PHE A 3 -23.33 -20.06 -27.59
CA PHE A 3 -23.90 -19.26 -26.50
C PHE A 3 -22.77 -18.52 -25.77
N SER A 4 -22.74 -17.20 -25.93
CA SER A 4 -22.02 -16.29 -25.04
C SER A 4 -22.90 -16.07 -23.80
N ARG A 5 -22.46 -16.52 -22.63
CA ARG A 5 -23.11 -16.21 -21.34
C ARG A 5 -22.29 -15.16 -20.61
N SER A 6 -22.74 -13.93 -20.69
CA SER A 6 -22.36 -12.85 -19.77
C SER A 6 -22.88 -13.18 -18.37
N LEU A 7 -22.00 -13.40 -17.40
CA LEU A 7 -22.37 -13.42 -15.99
C LEU A 7 -22.25 -11.99 -15.43
N ALA A 8 -23.39 -11.39 -15.13
CA ALA A 8 -23.46 -10.21 -14.28
C ALA A 8 -23.24 -10.64 -12.82
N PHE A 9 -22.24 -10.08 -12.15
CA PHE A 9 -22.02 -10.26 -10.72
C PHE A 9 -22.74 -9.15 -9.95
N ALA A 10 -23.65 -9.54 -9.07
CA ALA A 10 -24.33 -8.63 -8.15
C ALA A 10 -23.42 -8.36 -6.93
N LEU A 11 -22.96 -7.13 -6.78
CA LEU A 11 -22.37 -6.62 -5.55
C LEU A 11 -23.49 -6.42 -4.52
N LEU A 12 -23.46 -7.16 -3.41
CA LEU A 12 -24.29 -6.88 -2.23
C LEU A 12 -23.57 -5.87 -1.34
N LEU A 13 -23.86 -4.58 -1.56
CA LEU A 13 -23.53 -3.49 -0.64
C LEU A 13 -24.56 -3.49 0.50
N VAL A 14 -24.11 -3.76 1.73
CA VAL A 14 -24.92 -3.53 2.94
C VAL A 14 -24.65 -2.10 3.39
N GLY A 15 -25.57 -1.19 3.08
CA GLY A 15 -25.60 0.18 3.60
C GLY A 15 -26.28 0.22 4.96
N CYS A 16 -25.60 0.77 5.97
CA CYS A 16 -26.22 1.15 7.23
C CYS A 16 -26.49 2.67 7.22
N SER A 17 -27.77 3.02 7.32
CA SER A 17 -28.27 4.37 7.49
C SER A 17 -27.83 4.94 8.84
N SER A 18 -27.23 6.13 8.84
CA SER A 18 -26.96 6.89 10.06
C SER A 18 -28.16 7.74 10.43
N THR A 19 -28.67 7.52 11.63
CA THR A 19 -29.67 8.35 12.30
C THR A 19 -29.08 9.72 12.63
N GLU A 20 -29.83 10.74 12.26
CA GLU A 20 -29.61 12.16 12.46
C GLU A 20 -29.71 12.52 13.95
N VAL A 21 -28.70 13.20 14.50
CA VAL A 21 -28.75 13.82 15.83
C VAL A 21 -28.50 15.31 15.65
N GLN A 22 -29.53 16.11 15.95
CA GLN A 22 -29.47 17.58 15.97
C GLN A 22 -28.61 18.10 17.12
N PRO A 23 -27.98 19.29 16.99
CA PRO A 23 -27.36 19.98 18.12
C PRO A 23 -28.37 20.89 18.82
N GLU A 24 -28.49 20.73 20.14
CA GLU A 24 -29.17 21.69 21.02
C GLU A 24 -28.36 22.97 21.15
N THR A 25 -29.03 24.08 20.84
CA THR A 25 -28.65 25.45 21.16
C THR A 25 -28.82 25.71 22.66
N ASN A 26 -27.86 26.36 23.30
CA ASN A 26 -28.17 27.16 24.48
C ASN A 26 -27.38 28.48 24.47
N ALA A 27 -28.13 29.53 24.73
CA ALA A 27 -27.76 30.92 24.63
C ALA A 27 -27.53 31.54 26.02
N THR A 28 -26.74 32.62 26.00
CA THR A 28 -26.78 33.80 26.88
C THR A 28 -26.47 33.67 28.38
N SER A 29 -25.48 34.44 28.83
CA SER A 29 -25.72 35.52 29.79
C SER A 29 -24.58 36.55 29.78
N ASP A 30 -24.96 37.80 29.51
CA ASP A 30 -24.21 39.03 29.75
C ASP A 30 -24.10 39.34 31.25
N VAL A 31 -22.93 39.83 31.71
CA VAL A 31 -22.84 40.87 32.75
C VAL A 31 -21.61 41.73 32.47
N ALA A 32 -21.84 43.02 32.22
CA ALA A 32 -20.84 44.09 32.23
C ALA A 32 -20.67 44.66 33.64
N VAL A 33 -19.48 45.20 33.99
CA VAL A 33 -19.26 46.51 34.66
C VAL A 33 -17.75 46.86 34.74
N ARG A 34 -17.41 47.97 34.05
CA ARG A 34 -16.52 49.12 34.33
C ARG A 34 -15.11 49.03 34.98
N THR A 35 -14.18 49.65 34.23
CA THR A 35 -13.13 50.67 34.54
C THR A 35 -12.06 50.41 35.60
N ALA A 36 -10.77 50.51 35.22
CA ALA A 36 -9.92 51.70 35.42
C ALA A 36 -8.44 51.44 35.07
N ASP A 37 -7.83 52.47 34.49
CA ASP A 37 -6.42 52.91 34.47
C ASP A 37 -5.22 51.97 34.23
N ALA A 38 -4.39 52.42 33.27
CA ALA A 38 -3.00 52.06 33.06
C ALA A 38 -2.08 52.76 34.10
N PRO A 39 -0.83 52.30 34.30
CA PRO A 39 0.25 52.82 33.43
C PRO A 39 1.41 51.87 33.11
N ALA A 40 2.19 52.29 32.10
CA ALA A 40 3.62 52.07 31.86
C ALA A 40 4.13 50.63 31.65
N ARG A 41 4.29 50.23 30.39
CA ARG A 41 5.21 49.15 29.97
C ARG A 41 6.61 49.70 29.75
N THR A 42 7.54 49.24 30.56
CA THR A 42 8.99 49.39 30.39
C THR A 42 9.43 48.59 29.17
N ALA A 43 10.06 49.24 28.21
CA ALA A 43 10.70 48.59 27.07
C ALA A 43 11.93 47.80 27.56
N SER A 44 11.87 46.48 27.48
CA SER A 44 13.05 45.61 27.59
C SER A 44 13.39 45.13 26.18
N ALA A 45 14.49 45.63 25.64
CA ALA A 45 15.03 45.19 24.36
C ALA A 45 15.57 43.77 24.52
N THR A 46 14.81 42.79 24.02
CA THR A 46 15.29 41.42 23.82
C THR A 46 16.25 41.43 22.63
N PRO A 47 17.44 40.82 22.71
CA PRO A 47 18.32 40.71 21.56
C PRO A 47 17.61 39.91 20.46
N GLU A 48 17.51 40.54 19.30
CA GLU A 48 16.99 39.97 18.06
C GLU A 48 17.94 38.86 17.63
N VAL A 49 17.65 37.63 18.09
CA VAL A 49 18.27 36.43 17.54
C VAL A 49 17.77 36.35 16.10
N THR A 50 18.63 36.80 15.19
CA THR A 50 18.46 36.65 13.76
C THR A 50 18.39 35.15 13.51
N ALA A 51 17.17 34.63 13.42
CA ALA A 51 16.93 33.27 12.98
C ALA A 51 17.43 33.19 11.54
N THR A 52 18.66 32.72 11.38
CA THR A 52 19.20 32.34 10.06
C THR A 52 18.23 31.31 9.51
N ALA A 53 17.36 31.74 8.59
CA ALA A 53 16.52 30.84 7.83
C ALA A 53 17.45 29.80 7.21
N SER A 54 17.35 28.55 7.66
CA SER A 54 18.05 27.43 7.04
C SER A 54 17.61 27.42 5.58
N ALA A 55 18.52 27.82 4.69
CA ALA A 55 18.35 27.64 3.27
C ALA A 55 18.04 26.15 3.06
N SER A 56 16.86 25.85 2.52
CA SER A 56 16.49 24.50 2.12
C SER A 56 17.59 23.99 1.20
N ALA A 57 18.44 23.10 1.73
CA ALA A 57 19.57 22.59 0.98
C ALA A 57 19.03 21.87 -0.26
N ALA A 58 19.47 22.27 -1.44
CA ALA A 58 19.07 21.65 -2.69
C ALA A 58 19.26 20.12 -2.60
N LEU A 59 18.26 19.37 -3.03
CA LEU A 59 18.34 17.91 -3.00
C LEU A 59 19.48 17.42 -3.91
N PRO A 60 20.26 16.40 -3.48
CA PRO A 60 21.34 15.87 -4.30
C PRO A 60 20.80 15.28 -5.61
N SER A 61 21.61 15.34 -6.66
CA SER A 61 21.37 14.57 -7.88
C SER A 61 22.05 13.20 -7.78
N GLY A 62 21.41 12.17 -8.35
CA GLY A 62 21.88 10.79 -8.27
C GLY A 62 21.73 10.17 -6.88
N SER A 63 22.35 9.01 -6.68
CA SER A 63 22.28 8.28 -5.42
C SER A 63 23.17 8.91 -4.33
N PHE A 64 22.67 8.99 -3.10
CA PHE A 64 23.37 9.56 -1.94
C PHE A 64 23.01 8.81 -0.65
N ALA A 65 23.85 8.94 0.38
CA ALA A 65 23.57 8.35 1.69
C ALA A 65 22.43 9.10 2.41
N CYS A 66 21.46 8.35 2.93
CA CYS A 66 20.39 8.84 3.79
C CYS A 66 20.31 7.97 5.05
N GLY A 67 21.00 8.40 6.11
CA GLY A 67 21.19 7.54 7.27
C GLY A 67 22.08 6.35 6.95
N LYS A 68 21.57 5.13 7.16
CA LYS A 68 22.31 3.87 6.91
C LYS A 68 22.08 3.30 5.51
N LEU A 69 21.16 3.88 4.74
CA LEU A 69 20.77 3.40 3.41
C LEU A 69 21.18 4.38 2.32
N THR A 70 20.94 3.97 1.08
CA THR A 70 21.12 4.80 -0.11
C THR A 70 19.76 5.29 -0.60
N CYS A 71 19.66 6.60 -0.83
CA CYS A 71 18.50 7.25 -1.40
C CYS A 71 18.82 7.81 -2.79
N GLU A 72 17.80 7.95 -3.61
CA GLU A 72 17.87 8.66 -4.88
C GLU A 72 16.57 9.45 -5.10
N ILE A 73 16.70 10.69 -5.57
CA ILE A 73 15.56 11.57 -5.84
C ILE A 73 15.23 11.54 -7.32
N PHE A 74 13.94 11.43 -7.62
CA PHE A 74 13.41 11.45 -8.97
C PHE A 74 12.43 12.60 -9.15
N GLU A 75 12.36 13.10 -10.39
CA GLU A 75 11.39 14.13 -10.80
C GLU A 75 9.94 13.67 -10.65
N SER A 76 9.68 12.36 -10.80
CA SER A 76 8.35 11.79 -10.68
C SER A 76 8.36 10.33 -10.20
N PRO A 77 7.24 9.84 -9.62
CA PRO A 77 7.05 8.43 -9.29
C PRO A 77 7.24 7.51 -10.50
N GLN A 78 6.80 7.96 -11.68
CA GLN A 78 6.93 7.24 -12.93
C GLN A 78 8.38 7.07 -13.36
N ALA A 79 9.22 8.09 -13.17
CA ALA A 79 10.64 8.03 -13.47
C ALA A 79 11.37 7.08 -12.51
N ALA A 80 11.10 7.18 -11.20
CA ALA A 80 11.62 6.27 -10.19
C ALA A 80 11.26 4.80 -10.49
N PHE A 81 9.98 4.55 -10.76
CA PHE A 81 9.49 3.20 -11.06
C PHE A 81 10.11 2.62 -12.33
N SER A 82 10.21 3.43 -13.40
CA SER A 82 10.83 3.00 -14.66
C SER A 82 12.31 2.70 -14.46
N HIS A 83 13.02 3.54 -13.69
CA HIS A 83 14.42 3.34 -13.35
C HIS A 83 14.65 1.98 -12.67
N ILE A 84 13.86 1.62 -11.66
CA ILE A 84 13.96 0.32 -10.97
C ILE A 84 13.72 -0.84 -11.95
N VAL A 85 12.62 -0.78 -12.71
CA VAL A 85 12.24 -1.85 -13.65
C VAL A 85 13.29 -2.03 -14.76
N GLU A 86 13.91 -0.95 -15.23
CA GLU A 86 14.88 -0.98 -16.33
C GLU A 86 16.29 -1.36 -15.88
N THR A 87 16.65 -1.01 -14.64
CA THR A 87 17.93 -1.37 -14.02
C THR A 87 17.96 -2.86 -13.69
N ASP A 88 16.97 -3.34 -12.93
CA ASP A 88 16.97 -4.73 -12.45
C ASP A 88 16.36 -5.72 -13.44
N LYS A 89 15.53 -5.24 -14.36
CA LYS A 89 14.81 -6.05 -15.36
C LYS A 89 14.18 -7.28 -14.68
N PRO A 90 13.20 -7.12 -13.78
CA PRO A 90 12.61 -8.29 -13.11
C PRO A 90 11.95 -9.25 -14.11
N LEU A 91 11.82 -10.52 -13.71
CA LEU A 91 10.82 -11.45 -14.25
C LEU A 91 9.66 -11.64 -13.26
N VAL A 92 9.90 -11.35 -11.99
CA VAL A 92 8.86 -11.17 -10.98
C VAL A 92 9.04 -9.80 -10.33
N LEU A 93 8.02 -8.95 -10.41
CA LEU A 93 7.97 -7.67 -9.71
C LEU A 93 6.90 -7.77 -8.63
N ALA A 94 7.31 -7.71 -7.36
CA ALA A 94 6.41 -7.81 -6.23
C ALA A 94 6.23 -6.44 -5.57
N LEU A 95 5.00 -5.93 -5.66
CA LEU A 95 4.63 -4.62 -5.15
C LEU A 95 3.95 -4.77 -3.80
N GLY A 96 4.58 -4.17 -2.80
CA GLY A 96 4.09 -4.05 -1.44
C GLY A 96 3.47 -2.70 -1.19
N GLU A 97 2.39 -2.64 -0.43
CA GLU A 97 1.78 -1.38 -0.04
C GLU A 97 1.26 -1.40 1.40
N SER A 98 1.01 -0.22 1.96
CA SER A 98 0.24 -0.06 3.19
C SER A 98 -1.16 0.43 2.84
N HIS A 99 -2.16 -0.44 3.07
CA HIS A 99 -3.55 -0.16 2.73
C HIS A 99 -4.00 1.21 3.21
N ALA A 100 -4.79 1.91 2.38
CA ALA A 100 -5.44 3.15 2.77
C ALA A 100 -6.21 2.97 4.09
N GLN A 101 -6.08 3.92 4.99
CA GLN A 101 -6.61 3.84 6.35
C GLN A 101 -7.89 4.67 6.46
N LYS A 102 -8.76 4.32 7.39
CA LYS A 102 -9.93 5.14 7.72
C LYS A 102 -9.49 6.56 8.13
N GLY A 103 -10.17 7.57 7.62
CA GLY A 103 -9.82 8.97 7.85
C GLY A 103 -8.80 9.54 6.86
N SER A 104 -8.32 8.76 5.89
CA SER A 104 -7.43 9.23 4.83
C SER A 104 -8.12 9.38 3.48
N GLU A 105 -9.46 9.50 3.44
CA GLU A 105 -10.25 9.50 2.21
C GLU A 105 -9.94 10.69 1.27
N SER A 106 -9.39 11.77 1.81
CA SER A 106 -8.92 12.93 1.03
C SER A 106 -7.54 12.72 0.39
N VAL A 107 -6.81 11.68 0.79
CA VAL A 107 -5.48 11.35 0.28
C VAL A 107 -5.61 10.23 -0.75
N ARG A 108 -5.08 10.47 -1.95
CA ARG A 108 -5.03 9.43 -3.00
C ARG A 108 -4.20 8.23 -2.50
N SER A 109 -4.83 7.06 -2.50
CA SER A 109 -4.23 5.81 -2.02
C SER A 109 -3.04 5.35 -2.86
N THR A 110 -2.26 4.42 -2.29
CA THR A 110 -1.20 3.72 -3.02
C THR A 110 -1.75 3.00 -4.25
N THR A 111 -2.89 2.32 -4.11
CA THR A 111 -3.54 1.57 -5.19
C THR A 111 -4.01 2.46 -6.32
N SER A 112 -4.60 3.62 -6.04
CA SER A 112 -4.95 4.58 -7.09
C SER A 112 -3.70 5.13 -7.79
N ARG A 113 -2.66 5.52 -7.04
CA ARG A 113 -1.38 5.99 -7.61
C ARG A 113 -0.74 4.94 -8.51
N PHE A 114 -0.67 3.69 -8.05
CA PHE A 114 -0.16 2.60 -8.87
C PHE A 114 -1.01 2.41 -10.13
N THR A 115 -2.33 2.39 -9.99
CA THR A 115 -3.28 2.14 -11.09
C THR A 115 -3.12 3.15 -12.22
N ASP A 116 -3.07 4.45 -11.92
CA ASP A 116 -3.06 5.46 -12.98
C ASP A 116 -1.65 5.87 -13.40
N ASP A 117 -0.68 5.86 -12.48
CA ASP A 117 0.62 6.48 -12.73
C ASP A 117 1.69 5.44 -13.11
N LEU A 118 1.72 4.29 -12.42
CA LEU A 118 2.83 3.33 -12.51
C LEU A 118 2.50 2.11 -13.39
N LEU A 119 1.30 1.54 -13.27
CA LEU A 119 0.85 0.39 -14.05
C LEU A 119 0.99 0.60 -15.57
N PRO A 120 0.72 1.79 -16.16
CA PRO A 120 0.97 2.01 -17.59
C PRO A 120 2.43 1.79 -18.01
N LYS A 121 3.40 1.95 -17.11
CA LYS A 121 4.83 1.69 -17.40
C LYS A 121 5.13 0.20 -17.59
N LEU A 122 4.19 -0.68 -17.26
CA LEU A 122 4.28 -2.12 -17.43
C LEU A 122 3.61 -2.62 -18.72
N GLU A 123 2.96 -1.74 -19.49
CA GLU A 123 2.37 -2.12 -20.77
C GLU A 123 3.43 -2.72 -21.70
N GLY A 124 3.12 -3.89 -22.28
CA GLY A 124 4.05 -4.65 -23.10
C GLY A 124 5.16 -5.38 -22.32
N LYS A 125 5.46 -4.98 -21.07
CA LYS A 125 6.51 -5.57 -20.22
C LYS A 125 5.98 -6.67 -19.28
N ALA A 126 4.72 -6.58 -18.84
CA ALA A 126 4.08 -7.59 -17.98
C ALA A 126 3.02 -8.42 -18.74
N SER A 127 2.82 -9.67 -18.31
CA SER A 127 1.77 -10.57 -18.81
C SER A 127 0.58 -10.67 -17.86
N SER A 128 0.83 -10.64 -16.56
CA SER A 128 -0.17 -10.91 -15.53
C SER A 128 0.07 -10.13 -14.25
N LEU A 129 -1.03 -9.87 -13.52
CA LEU A 129 -1.05 -9.23 -12.22
C LEU A 129 -1.80 -10.12 -11.21
N VAL A 130 -1.15 -10.53 -10.13
CA VAL A 130 -1.75 -11.27 -9.02
C VAL A 130 -2.08 -10.29 -7.91
N LEU A 131 -3.36 -10.19 -7.58
CA LEU A 131 -3.88 -9.26 -6.58
C LEU A 131 -4.08 -9.98 -5.25
N GLU A 132 -3.65 -9.36 -4.15
CA GLU A 132 -4.06 -9.72 -2.80
C GLU A 132 -5.51 -9.29 -2.54
N LEU A 133 -6.41 -9.87 -3.33
CA LEU A 133 -7.85 -9.74 -3.18
C LEU A 133 -8.41 -11.14 -3.30
N TRP A 134 -9.07 -11.64 -2.27
CA TRP A 134 -9.89 -12.84 -2.40
C TRP A 134 -11.36 -12.47 -2.36
N VAL A 135 -12.16 -13.21 -3.13
CA VAL A 135 -13.61 -13.05 -3.15
C VAL A 135 -14.23 -14.40 -2.89
N ALA A 136 -15.19 -14.44 -1.96
CA ALA A 136 -16.01 -15.62 -1.73
C ALA A 136 -16.86 -15.91 -2.98
N ASP A 137 -16.79 -17.12 -3.51
CA ASP A 137 -17.50 -17.51 -4.74
C ASP A 137 -18.75 -18.35 -4.49
N GLY A 138 -19.11 -18.56 -3.22
CA GLY A 138 -20.31 -19.27 -2.79
C GLY A 138 -20.15 -20.79 -2.77
N LYS A 139 -19.06 -21.34 -3.30
CA LYS A 139 -18.90 -22.80 -3.44
C LYS A 139 -18.68 -23.51 -2.10
N CYS A 140 -18.23 -22.79 -1.07
CA CYS A 140 -17.95 -23.36 0.24
C CYS A 140 -19.12 -23.22 1.22
N GLY A 141 -20.23 -22.65 0.76
CA GLY A 141 -21.46 -22.42 1.52
C GLY A 141 -21.45 -21.06 2.22
N LYS A 142 -22.55 -20.32 2.07
CA LYS A 142 -22.70 -18.94 2.58
C LYS A 142 -22.35 -18.78 4.06
N ALA A 143 -22.80 -19.70 4.92
CA ALA A 143 -22.55 -19.61 6.35
C ALA A 143 -21.05 -19.68 6.70
N LYS A 144 -20.32 -20.60 6.06
CA LYS A 144 -18.87 -20.78 6.25
C LYS A 144 -18.10 -19.54 5.80
N GLU A 145 -18.40 -19.07 4.59
CA GLU A 145 -17.74 -17.89 4.02
C GLU A 145 -18.03 -16.63 4.84
N GLN A 146 -19.27 -16.47 5.34
CA GLN A 146 -19.65 -15.37 6.22
C GLN A 146 -18.92 -15.41 7.56
N GLU A 147 -18.73 -16.59 8.17
CA GLU A 147 -17.99 -16.72 9.43
C GLU A 147 -16.52 -16.29 9.27
N VAL A 148 -15.87 -16.71 8.18
CA VAL A 148 -14.51 -16.25 7.85
C VAL A 148 -14.48 -14.75 7.57
N ALA A 149 -15.47 -14.22 6.85
CA ALA A 149 -15.59 -12.77 6.62
C ALA A 149 -15.76 -11.97 7.93
N GLN A 150 -16.45 -12.51 8.95
CA GLN A 150 -16.51 -11.86 10.26
C GLN A 150 -15.14 -11.84 10.96
N LYS A 151 -14.38 -12.94 10.91
CA LYS A 151 -13.03 -13.02 11.48
C LYS A 151 -12.07 -12.05 10.80
N GLN A 152 -12.24 -11.80 9.51
CA GLN A 152 -11.46 -10.84 8.73
C GLN A 152 -11.69 -9.38 9.18
N LYS A 153 -12.84 -9.05 9.77
CA LYS A 153 -13.15 -7.65 10.12
C LYS A 153 -12.09 -6.98 10.99
N VAL A 154 -11.47 -7.73 11.91
CA VAL A 154 -10.41 -7.20 12.80
C VAL A 154 -9.22 -6.62 12.02
N VAL A 155 -8.91 -7.17 10.83
CA VAL A 155 -7.80 -6.65 10.00
C VAL A 155 -8.25 -5.57 9.01
N THR A 156 -9.54 -5.50 8.69
CA THR A 156 -10.09 -4.53 7.72
C THR A 156 -10.78 -3.34 8.35
N GLU A 157 -11.13 -3.37 9.63
CA GLU A 157 -11.95 -2.34 10.30
C GLU A 157 -11.31 -0.94 10.29
N ASN A 158 -9.98 -0.89 10.23
CA ASN A 158 -9.20 0.35 10.18
C ASN A 158 -8.86 0.78 8.75
N GLN A 159 -9.24 0.00 7.74
CA GLN A 159 -9.01 0.35 6.33
C GLN A 159 -10.09 1.30 5.82
N ALA A 160 -9.74 2.10 4.81
CA ALA A 160 -10.70 2.93 4.11
C ALA A 160 -11.77 2.08 3.42
N ALA A 161 -13.03 2.54 3.44
CA ALA A 161 -14.14 1.81 2.83
C ALA A 161 -13.97 1.60 1.31
N SER A 162 -13.19 2.45 0.63
CA SER A 162 -12.89 2.33 -0.80
C SER A 162 -11.88 1.24 -1.13
N ASN A 163 -11.12 0.70 -0.16
CA ASN A 163 -9.92 -0.09 -0.42
C ASN A 163 -10.18 -1.27 -1.38
N GLN A 164 -11.22 -2.07 -1.13
CA GLN A 164 -11.54 -3.20 -2.02
C GLN A 164 -11.97 -2.78 -3.44
N ASN A 165 -12.70 -1.67 -3.57
CA ASN A 165 -13.14 -1.16 -4.88
C ASN A 165 -11.95 -0.68 -5.73
N GLU A 166 -10.87 -0.21 -5.09
CA GLU A 166 -9.67 0.21 -5.79
C GLU A 166 -8.93 -0.98 -6.42
N PHE A 167 -8.92 -2.15 -5.78
CA PHE A 167 -8.37 -3.37 -6.38
C PHE A 167 -9.19 -3.84 -7.59
N VAL A 168 -10.51 -3.65 -7.58
CA VAL A 168 -11.37 -3.91 -8.75
C VAL A 168 -10.99 -2.98 -9.90
N THR A 169 -10.87 -1.68 -9.62
CA THR A 169 -10.45 -0.67 -10.60
C THR A 169 -9.07 -0.99 -11.18
N LEU A 170 -8.12 -1.38 -10.33
CA LEU A 170 -6.79 -1.83 -10.73
C LEU A 170 -6.86 -3.04 -11.69
N GLY A 171 -7.72 -4.01 -11.40
CA GLY A 171 -7.94 -5.16 -12.27
C GLY A 171 -8.50 -4.77 -13.65
N GLU A 172 -9.46 -3.86 -13.70
CA GLU A 172 -10.03 -3.35 -14.95
C GLU A 172 -9.00 -2.59 -15.78
N LYS A 173 -8.23 -1.70 -15.14
CA LYS A 173 -7.14 -0.96 -15.80
C LYS A 173 -6.08 -1.91 -16.35
N SER A 174 -5.70 -2.95 -15.60
CA SER A 174 -4.75 -3.96 -16.04
C SER A 174 -5.21 -4.65 -17.33
N LYS A 175 -6.49 -5.04 -17.41
CA LYS A 175 -7.06 -5.63 -18.64
C LYS A 175 -6.94 -4.70 -19.84
N SER A 176 -7.17 -3.39 -19.66
CA SER A 176 -7.04 -2.41 -20.74
C SER A 176 -5.63 -2.34 -21.32
N LEU A 177 -4.61 -2.66 -20.51
CA LEU A 177 -3.19 -2.71 -20.87
C LEU A 177 -2.72 -4.12 -21.27
N LYS A 178 -3.66 -5.06 -21.45
CA LYS A 178 -3.41 -6.48 -21.76
C LYS A 178 -2.56 -7.20 -20.70
N ILE A 179 -2.62 -6.73 -19.45
CA ILE A 179 -2.07 -7.40 -18.27
C ILE A 179 -3.22 -8.14 -17.61
N VAL A 180 -3.17 -9.47 -17.55
CA VAL A 180 -4.30 -10.27 -17.07
C VAL A 180 -4.33 -10.27 -15.54
N PRO A 181 -5.38 -9.73 -14.88
CA PRO A 181 -5.47 -9.75 -13.42
C PRO A 181 -6.00 -11.09 -12.91
N PHE A 182 -5.47 -11.53 -11.77
CA PHE A 182 -5.88 -12.72 -11.04
C PHE A 182 -6.12 -12.39 -9.58
N ILE A 183 -7.31 -12.73 -9.10
CA ILE A 183 -7.66 -12.68 -7.67
C ILE A 183 -7.38 -14.04 -7.01
N LEU A 184 -7.26 -14.03 -5.69
CA LEU A 184 -7.13 -15.25 -4.89
C LEU A 184 -8.48 -15.96 -4.77
N ARG A 185 -8.42 -17.29 -4.77
CA ARG A 185 -9.59 -18.16 -4.61
C ARG A 185 -9.26 -19.26 -3.60
N PRO A 186 -9.48 -19.01 -2.30
CA PRO A 186 -9.24 -19.99 -1.27
C PRO A 186 -10.12 -21.22 -1.48
N THR A 187 -9.58 -22.39 -1.15
CA THR A 187 -10.32 -23.67 -1.16
C THR A 187 -11.26 -23.76 0.04
N CYS A 188 -12.23 -24.67 -0.01
CA CYS A 188 -13.15 -24.88 1.11
C CYS A 188 -12.44 -25.43 2.36
N GLU A 189 -11.37 -26.20 2.16
CA GLU A 189 -10.45 -26.64 3.20
C GLU A 189 -9.75 -25.45 3.87
N GLU A 190 -9.27 -24.46 3.10
CA GLU A 190 -8.66 -23.25 3.66
C GLU A 190 -9.66 -22.42 4.46
N TYR A 191 -10.90 -22.28 3.98
CA TYR A 191 -11.97 -21.68 4.78
C TYR A 191 -12.18 -22.41 6.10
N ASP A 192 -12.17 -23.75 6.10
CA ASP A 192 -12.32 -24.53 7.34
C ASP A 192 -11.13 -24.40 8.29
N VAL A 193 -9.90 -24.27 7.78
CA VAL A 193 -8.71 -24.00 8.60
C VAL A 193 -8.88 -22.68 9.34
N ILE A 194 -9.20 -21.59 8.63
CA ILE A 194 -9.39 -20.26 9.24
C ILE A 194 -10.52 -20.27 10.27
N ARG A 195 -11.63 -20.94 9.93
CA ARG A 195 -12.79 -21.05 10.81
C ARG A 195 -12.45 -21.72 12.14
N LYS A 196 -11.70 -22.82 12.09
CA LYS A 196 -11.31 -23.63 13.25
C LYS A 196 -10.13 -23.06 14.04
N ALA A 197 -9.43 -22.04 13.51
CA ALA A 197 -8.21 -21.51 14.08
C ALA A 197 -8.38 -20.72 15.40
N GLY A 198 -9.61 -20.42 15.82
CA GLY A 198 -9.85 -19.60 17.02
C GLY A 198 -9.18 -18.24 16.90
N ASP A 199 -8.35 -17.89 17.88
CA ASP A 199 -7.58 -16.63 17.95
C ASP A 199 -6.50 -16.52 16.87
N ASN A 200 -6.08 -17.65 16.29
CA ASN A 200 -5.08 -17.68 15.23
C ASN A 200 -5.67 -17.45 13.83
N ALA A 201 -6.97 -17.14 13.72
CA ALA A 201 -7.62 -16.97 12.42
C ALA A 201 -6.93 -15.94 11.51
N VAL A 202 -6.42 -14.83 12.08
CA VAL A 202 -5.67 -13.83 11.32
C VAL A 202 -4.35 -14.38 10.79
N LEU A 203 -3.62 -15.14 11.62
CA LEU A 203 -2.36 -15.75 11.20
C LEU A 203 -2.59 -16.80 10.10
N GLU A 204 -3.67 -17.56 10.19
CA GLU A 204 -4.06 -18.51 9.14
C GLU A 204 -4.49 -17.81 7.83
N MET A 205 -5.15 -16.65 7.93
CA MET A 205 -5.46 -15.81 6.76
C MET A 205 -4.18 -15.30 6.08
N LEU A 206 -3.21 -14.77 6.84
CA LEU A 206 -1.91 -14.34 6.30
C LEU A 206 -1.16 -15.49 5.62
N SER A 207 -1.14 -16.66 6.25
CA SER A 207 -0.52 -17.86 5.67
C SER A 207 -1.23 -18.31 4.38
N MET A 208 -2.56 -18.25 4.35
CA MET A 208 -3.35 -18.58 3.15
C MET A 208 -3.08 -17.59 2.01
N ILE A 209 -3.05 -16.28 2.29
CA ILE A 209 -2.71 -15.24 1.31
C ILE A 209 -1.35 -15.54 0.69
N THR A 210 -0.34 -15.73 1.55
CA THR A 210 1.05 -15.97 1.13
C THR A 210 1.14 -17.17 0.18
N ARG A 211 0.54 -18.30 0.58
CA ARG A 211 0.53 -19.53 -0.24
C ARG A 211 -0.19 -19.30 -1.57
N ASN A 212 -1.38 -18.71 -1.55
CA ASN A 212 -2.19 -18.53 -2.75
C ASN A 212 -1.59 -17.52 -3.73
N MET A 213 -1.01 -16.42 -3.24
CA MET A 213 -0.26 -15.47 -4.07
C MET A 213 0.96 -16.13 -4.70
N ARG A 214 1.77 -16.82 -3.89
CA ARG A 214 2.94 -17.56 -4.37
C ARG A 214 2.55 -18.56 -5.45
N ASP A 215 1.63 -19.47 -5.16
CA ASP A 215 1.32 -20.59 -6.04
C ASP A 215 0.70 -20.10 -7.35
N LYS A 216 -0.11 -19.02 -7.29
CA LYS A 216 -0.61 -18.35 -8.49
C LYS A 216 0.52 -17.71 -9.29
N ALA A 217 1.43 -16.97 -8.65
CA ALA A 217 2.56 -16.34 -9.33
C ALA A 217 3.48 -17.38 -9.99
N LYS A 218 3.78 -18.51 -9.31
CA LYS A 218 4.56 -19.62 -9.87
C LYS A 218 3.91 -20.21 -11.12
N SER A 219 2.61 -20.51 -11.05
CA SER A 219 1.86 -21.03 -12.19
C SER A 219 1.85 -20.06 -13.39
N LEU A 220 1.72 -18.76 -13.13
CA LEU A 220 1.74 -17.74 -14.18
C LEU A 220 3.14 -17.50 -14.75
N PHE A 221 4.18 -17.67 -13.95
CA PHE A 221 5.56 -17.58 -14.40
C PHE A 221 5.86 -18.68 -15.42
N ASP A 222 5.50 -19.93 -15.11
CA ASP A 222 5.67 -21.07 -16.02
C ASP A 222 4.84 -20.91 -17.32
N GLU A 223 3.63 -20.36 -17.20
CA GLU A 223 2.78 -20.07 -18.36
C GLU A 223 3.39 -18.94 -19.22
N THR A 224 3.86 -17.88 -18.58
CA THR A 224 4.45 -16.71 -19.25
C THR A 224 5.73 -17.09 -19.98
N ALA A 225 6.58 -17.93 -19.38
CA ALA A 225 7.79 -18.45 -20.02
C ALA A 225 7.49 -19.19 -21.34
N LYS A 226 6.30 -19.79 -21.48
CA LYS A 226 5.88 -20.50 -22.70
C LYS A 226 5.15 -19.58 -23.69
N LYS A 227 4.26 -18.72 -23.22
CA LYS A 227 3.33 -17.94 -24.07
C LYS A 227 3.83 -16.53 -24.39
N ALA A 228 4.63 -15.93 -23.52
CA ALA A 228 5.16 -14.58 -23.68
C ALA A 228 6.55 -14.47 -23.02
N PRO A 229 7.57 -15.16 -23.56
CA PRO A 229 8.90 -15.22 -22.96
C PRO A 229 9.47 -13.83 -22.66
N GLY A 230 10.07 -13.67 -21.48
CA GLY A 230 10.68 -12.42 -21.03
C GLY A 230 9.73 -11.39 -20.42
N LYS A 231 8.40 -11.61 -20.47
CA LYS A 231 7.45 -10.76 -19.73
C LYS A 231 7.44 -11.06 -18.25
N MET A 232 7.12 -10.04 -17.46
CA MET A 232 7.00 -10.13 -16.01
C MET A 232 5.67 -10.73 -15.54
N VAL A 233 5.72 -11.45 -14.42
CA VAL A 233 4.59 -11.65 -13.52
C VAL A 233 4.67 -10.61 -12.42
N VAL A 234 3.58 -9.90 -12.17
CA VAL A 234 3.50 -8.84 -11.15
C VAL A 234 2.62 -9.32 -10.01
N THR A 235 3.01 -9.07 -8.76
CA THR A 235 2.13 -9.22 -7.58
C THR A 235 1.85 -7.86 -6.97
N TYR A 236 0.66 -7.65 -6.43
CA TYR A 236 0.28 -6.40 -5.76
C TYR A 236 -0.55 -6.71 -4.51
N GLY A 237 -0.07 -6.26 -3.35
CA GLY A 237 -0.67 -6.54 -2.05
C GLY A 237 0.05 -5.82 -0.91
N GLY A 238 -0.20 -6.26 0.33
CA GLY A 238 0.44 -5.75 1.52
C GLY A 238 1.95 -6.05 1.57
N ALA A 239 2.74 -5.04 1.96
CA ALA A 239 4.21 -5.09 1.98
C ALA A 239 4.83 -6.33 2.66
N LEU A 240 4.15 -6.83 3.70
CA LEU A 240 4.60 -7.99 4.46
C LEU A 240 4.85 -9.23 3.58
N HIS A 241 4.10 -9.41 2.49
CA HIS A 241 4.15 -10.63 1.69
C HIS A 241 5.29 -10.65 0.65
N ASN A 242 5.85 -9.48 0.29
CA ASN A 242 6.91 -9.35 -0.72
C ASN A 242 8.32 -9.16 -0.15
N ASP A 243 8.48 -9.13 1.17
CA ASP A 243 9.79 -8.94 1.81
C ASP A 243 10.81 -10.01 1.38
N ARG A 244 11.91 -9.63 0.71
CA ARG A 244 13.04 -10.53 0.43
C ARG A 244 13.79 -10.94 1.69
N VAL A 245 13.83 -10.03 2.66
CA VAL A 245 14.40 -10.26 3.99
C VAL A 245 13.30 -9.97 5.02
N PRO A 246 12.38 -10.92 5.24
CA PRO A 246 11.31 -10.76 6.22
C PRO A 246 11.90 -10.57 7.61
N ARG A 247 11.17 -9.84 8.45
CA ARG A 247 11.53 -9.73 9.86
C ARG A 247 11.44 -11.08 10.55
N GLU A 248 12.23 -11.25 11.61
CA GLU A 248 12.23 -12.45 12.44
C GLU A 248 10.82 -12.83 12.87
N GLY A 249 10.44 -14.09 12.64
CA GLY A 249 9.12 -14.64 12.96
C GLY A 249 8.03 -14.38 11.91
N ARG A 250 8.34 -13.68 10.81
CA ARG A 250 7.42 -13.40 9.70
C ARG A 250 7.78 -14.12 8.41
N GLU A 251 8.82 -14.94 8.41
CA GLU A 251 9.37 -15.60 7.23
C GLU A 251 8.33 -16.45 6.50
N GLN A 252 7.44 -17.10 7.25
CA GLN A 252 6.36 -17.92 6.69
C GLN A 252 5.32 -17.13 5.88
N TRP A 253 5.28 -15.80 6.05
CA TRP A 253 4.33 -14.94 5.36
C TRP A 253 4.94 -14.16 4.21
N SER A 254 6.21 -14.39 3.87
CA SER A 254 6.78 -13.88 2.62
C SER A 254 6.88 -14.98 1.57
N PHE A 255 6.48 -14.65 0.35
CA PHE A 255 6.66 -15.52 -0.81
C PHE A 255 7.96 -15.23 -1.57
N ALA A 256 8.72 -14.21 -1.17
CA ALA A 256 9.84 -13.68 -1.96
C ALA A 256 10.93 -14.72 -2.22
N LYS A 257 11.32 -15.52 -1.21
CA LYS A 257 12.36 -16.55 -1.36
C LYS A 257 12.03 -17.56 -2.47
N ASP A 258 10.79 -18.01 -2.52
CA ASP A 258 10.33 -19.00 -3.50
C ASP A 258 10.30 -18.40 -4.91
N LEU A 259 9.86 -17.14 -5.05
CA LEU A 259 9.77 -16.47 -6.35
C LEU A 259 11.13 -15.94 -6.85
N ASP A 260 12.05 -15.56 -5.95
CA ASP A 260 13.43 -15.22 -6.28
C ASP A 260 14.19 -16.44 -6.81
N THR A 261 14.01 -17.59 -6.15
CA THR A 261 14.56 -18.86 -6.62
C THR A 261 13.99 -19.23 -8.00
N LEU A 262 12.66 -19.13 -8.18
CA LEU A 262 11.99 -19.45 -9.44
C LEU A 262 12.46 -18.56 -10.60
N SER A 263 12.65 -17.27 -10.34
CA SER A 263 13.06 -16.28 -11.34
C SER A 263 14.56 -16.26 -11.61
N GLY A 264 15.34 -17.15 -10.98
CA GLY A 264 16.79 -17.22 -11.14
C GLY A 264 17.48 -15.95 -10.65
N GLY A 265 16.99 -15.34 -9.56
CA GLY A 265 17.53 -14.10 -9.03
C GLY A 265 17.03 -12.84 -9.75
N ARG A 266 15.87 -12.89 -10.42
CA ARG A 266 15.21 -11.74 -11.08
C ARG A 266 13.87 -11.38 -10.44
N TYR A 267 13.82 -11.49 -9.12
CA TYR A 267 12.75 -10.97 -8.27
C TYR A 267 13.12 -9.58 -7.77
N VAL A 268 12.19 -8.64 -7.87
CA VAL A 268 12.33 -7.29 -7.28
C VAL A 268 11.21 -7.09 -6.27
N GLU A 269 11.59 -6.70 -5.06
CA GLU A 269 10.69 -6.19 -4.02
C GLU A 269 10.62 -4.68 -4.14
N LEU A 270 9.41 -4.15 -4.24
CA LEU A 270 9.19 -2.70 -4.29
C LEU A 270 7.99 -2.34 -3.41
N ASP A 271 8.28 -1.72 -2.28
CA ASP A 271 7.27 -1.13 -1.41
C ASP A 271 6.91 0.27 -1.89
N LEU A 272 5.62 0.53 -2.04
CA LEU A 272 5.04 1.80 -2.44
C LEU A 272 4.48 2.50 -1.19
N VAL A 273 4.97 3.71 -0.91
CA VAL A 273 4.69 4.40 0.35
C VAL A 273 4.10 5.78 0.10
N VAL A 274 2.87 5.98 0.57
CA VAL A 274 2.23 7.29 0.64
C VAL A 274 2.60 7.95 1.97
N PRO A 275 3.29 9.10 1.97
CA PRO A 275 3.87 9.68 3.20
C PRO A 275 2.82 10.08 4.24
N GLU A 276 1.59 10.38 3.83
CA GLU A 276 0.47 10.69 4.71
C GLU A 276 -0.02 9.46 5.50
N PHE A 277 0.29 8.24 5.06
CA PHE A 277 -0.11 7.01 5.76
C PHE A 277 0.88 6.58 6.83
N ILE A 278 2.08 7.16 6.84
CA ILE A 278 3.13 6.87 7.81
C ILE A 278 2.68 7.34 9.20
N LYS A 279 2.60 6.41 10.15
CA LYS A 279 2.22 6.69 11.54
C LYS A 279 3.43 6.58 12.46
N ASP A 280 3.40 7.34 13.55
CA ASP A 280 4.40 7.26 14.61
C ASP A 280 4.11 6.06 15.55
N ASN A 281 4.32 4.84 15.06
CA ASN A 281 4.13 3.61 15.84
C ASN A 281 5.14 2.52 15.47
N GLU A 282 5.22 1.49 16.30
CA GLU A 282 6.18 0.39 16.13
C GLU A 282 6.08 -0.30 14.77
N SER A 283 4.87 -0.50 14.22
CA SER A 283 4.68 -1.16 12.92
C SER A 283 5.42 -0.44 11.78
N TRP A 284 5.39 0.89 11.78
CA TRP A 284 6.10 1.73 10.81
C TRP A 284 7.58 1.90 11.16
N LYS A 285 7.91 2.20 12.42
CA LYS A 285 9.30 2.41 12.87
C LYS A 285 10.22 1.23 12.61
N SER A 286 9.65 0.03 12.61
CA SER A 286 10.38 -1.21 12.37
C SER A 286 10.57 -1.53 10.88
N LEU A 287 10.09 -0.70 9.95
CA LEU A 287 10.34 -0.88 8.51
C LEU A 287 11.79 -0.52 8.19
N PRO A 288 12.50 -1.29 7.34
CA PRO A 288 13.94 -1.11 7.10
C PRO A 288 14.33 0.30 6.64
N TRP A 289 13.42 0.99 5.94
CA TRP A 289 13.65 2.31 5.38
C TRP A 289 13.27 3.47 6.30
N PHE A 290 12.53 3.22 7.40
CA PHE A 290 11.89 4.28 8.20
C PHE A 290 12.89 5.34 8.69
N ASP A 291 13.98 4.91 9.34
CA ASP A 291 15.02 5.79 9.88
C ASP A 291 15.81 6.55 8.79
N SER A 292 15.71 6.11 7.53
CA SER A 292 16.39 6.74 6.39
C SER A 292 15.50 7.76 5.67
N TYR A 293 14.21 7.80 6.00
CA TYR A 293 13.25 8.74 5.41
C TYR A 293 13.12 10.00 6.25
N ASP A 294 13.66 11.11 5.73
CA ASP A 294 13.46 12.45 6.28
C ASP A 294 12.22 13.10 5.64
N LYS A 295 11.09 13.06 6.38
CA LYS A 295 9.80 13.58 5.90
C LYS A 295 9.86 15.06 5.50
N ALA A 296 10.58 15.89 6.26
CA ALA A 296 10.63 17.33 5.99
C ALA A 296 11.49 17.61 4.76
N ARG A 297 12.64 16.93 4.65
CA ARG A 297 13.54 17.07 3.52
C ARG A 297 12.93 16.58 2.21
N PHE A 298 12.13 15.52 2.24
CA PHE A 298 11.59 14.86 1.05
C PHE A 298 10.13 15.17 0.76
N ALA A 299 9.52 16.13 1.47
CA ALA A 299 8.09 16.41 1.40
C ALA A 299 7.53 16.56 -0.03
N THR A 300 8.27 17.20 -0.93
CA THR A 300 7.84 17.46 -2.31
C THR A 300 8.52 16.57 -3.36
N ALA A 301 9.34 15.62 -2.93
CA ALA A 301 10.17 14.81 -3.80
C ALA A 301 9.66 13.37 -3.91
N THR A 302 9.91 12.74 -5.06
CA THR A 302 9.85 11.27 -5.14
C THR A 302 11.20 10.74 -4.68
N VAL A 303 11.22 9.87 -3.67
CA VAL A 303 12.46 9.24 -3.19
C VAL A 303 12.39 7.72 -3.32
N VAL A 304 13.46 7.13 -3.83
CA VAL A 304 13.69 5.69 -3.77
C VAL A 304 14.74 5.44 -2.71
N ILE A 305 14.44 4.58 -1.75
CA ILE A 305 15.35 4.11 -0.71
C ILE A 305 15.69 2.66 -1.02
N THR A 306 16.98 2.37 -1.24
CA THR A 306 17.45 0.99 -1.44
C THR A 306 17.63 0.33 -0.07
N THR A 307 16.77 -0.62 0.25
CA THR A 307 16.77 -1.35 1.55
C THR A 307 17.66 -2.59 1.53
N GLY A 308 17.98 -3.08 0.34
CA GLY A 308 18.89 -4.18 0.09
C GLY A 308 19.06 -4.43 -1.40
N PRO A 309 19.83 -5.45 -1.82
CA PRO A 309 19.91 -5.80 -3.24
C PRO A 309 18.51 -6.05 -3.80
N ARG A 310 18.11 -5.38 -4.88
CA ARG A 310 16.78 -5.56 -5.53
C ARG A 310 15.56 -5.41 -4.59
N SER A 311 15.73 -4.65 -3.50
CA SER A 311 14.66 -4.32 -2.54
C SER A 311 14.64 -2.81 -2.33
N TYR A 312 13.47 -2.22 -2.52
CA TYR A 312 13.31 -0.77 -2.55
C TYR A 312 12.04 -0.33 -1.83
N ALA A 313 12.08 0.87 -1.25
CA ALA A 313 10.90 1.64 -0.91
C ALA A 313 10.83 2.88 -1.82
N LEU A 314 9.75 3.01 -2.60
CA LEU A 314 9.44 4.22 -3.37
C LEU A 314 8.41 5.02 -2.58
N ILE A 315 8.84 6.19 -2.12
CA ILE A 315 7.99 7.11 -1.36
C ILE A 315 7.52 8.22 -2.30
N PHE A 316 6.20 8.36 -2.40
CA PHE A 316 5.57 9.39 -3.21
C PHE A 316 5.79 10.78 -2.61
N PRO A 317 5.77 11.84 -3.43
CA PRO A 317 5.73 13.21 -2.90
C PRO A 317 4.43 13.41 -2.11
N SER A 318 4.51 14.18 -1.03
CA SER A 318 3.33 14.54 -0.24
C SER A 318 2.41 15.45 -1.05
N THR A 319 1.12 15.24 -0.87
CA THR A 319 0.02 16.01 -1.45
C THR A 319 -0.48 17.11 -0.52
N THR A 320 -0.19 16.99 0.78
CA THR A 320 -0.37 18.06 1.75
C THR A 320 0.91 18.89 1.78
N GLY A 321 1.00 19.93 0.94
CA GLY A 321 2.09 20.91 1.06
C GLY A 321 2.19 21.41 2.51
N HIS A 322 3.41 21.54 3.03
CA HIS A 322 3.67 22.08 4.36
C HIS A 322 3.35 23.57 4.46
#